data_AF-A0A9Q0NC74-F1
#
_entry.id   AF-A0A9Q0NC74-F1
#
_cell.length_a   1.000
_cell.length_b   1.000
_cell.length_c   1.000
_cell.angle_alpha   90.00
_cell.angle_beta   90.00
_cell.angle_gamma   90.00
#
_symmetry.space_group_name_H-M   'P 1'
#
loop_
_entity.id
_entity.type
_entity.pdbx_description
1 polymer ?
#
loop_
_entity_poly.entity_id
_entity_poly.type
_entity_poly.pdbx_seq_one_letter_code
_entity_poly.pdbx_strand_id
1 'polypeptide(L)'
;MTYAQNYKVDNTKLADDKMNVLRHLIKKQIKSAAKMGLLMSSIKVLFNSFKLFRNGVLSFITSFFEYFDYQLFIFFVLYGTFYQLTRFLLNEFHNETTQNSFLAGLVAGTAYYLSPRYYVFAYAFTTVIELLNDLCLSRMDQSSKLKQFVKNISWFKIFIYISIPTFGHWKIFKPWMLPKIMDRVFNNISNDRMSLGSRNYAKFILGI
;
A
#
# COMPACT_ATOMS: atom_id res chain seq x y z
N MET A 1 -59.17 -26.06 -11.47
CA MET A 1 -58.81 -24.63 -11.57
C MET A 1 -58.05 -24.26 -10.31
N THR A 2 -56.72 -24.29 -10.36
CA THR A 2 -55.88 -23.90 -9.22
C THR A 2 -54.69 -23.11 -9.76
N TYR A 3 -54.47 -21.95 -9.16
CA TYR A 3 -53.69 -20.82 -9.64
C TYR A 3 -52.20 -21.13 -9.83
N ALA A 4 -51.73 -21.09 -11.08
CA ALA A 4 -50.31 -20.90 -11.38
C ALA A 4 -50.03 -19.39 -11.42
N GLN A 5 -49.72 -18.80 -10.26
CA GLN A 5 -49.17 -17.45 -10.21
C GLN A 5 -47.74 -17.48 -10.77
N ASN A 6 -47.61 -17.08 -12.03
CA ASN A 6 -46.35 -16.71 -12.66
C ASN A 6 -45.79 -15.46 -11.95
N TYR A 7 -44.97 -15.67 -10.92
CA TYR A 7 -44.04 -14.65 -10.44
C TYR A 7 -42.95 -14.47 -11.51
N LYS A 8 -43.22 -13.64 -12.51
CA LYS A 8 -42.15 -12.98 -13.27
C LYS A 8 -41.46 -12.04 -12.29
N VAL A 9 -40.38 -12.53 -11.67
CA VAL A 9 -39.44 -11.67 -10.95
C VAL A 9 -38.97 -10.62 -11.95
N ASP A 10 -39.32 -9.37 -11.68
CA ASP A 10 -39.04 -8.22 -12.53
C ASP A 10 -37.53 -7.94 -12.44
N ASN A 11 -36.75 -8.62 -13.29
CA ASN A 11 -35.28 -8.63 -13.27
C ASN A 11 -34.67 -7.21 -13.33
N THR A 12 -35.44 -6.24 -13.84
CA THR A 12 -35.10 -4.80 -13.89
C THR A 12 -35.08 -4.16 -12.50
N LYS A 13 -36.08 -4.43 -11.65
CA LYS A 13 -36.13 -3.93 -10.26
C LYS A 13 -35.02 -4.53 -9.40
N LEU A 14 -34.72 -5.81 -9.60
CA LEU A 14 -33.63 -6.49 -8.89
C LEU A 14 -32.25 -5.92 -9.27
N ALA A 15 -32.05 -5.56 -10.54
CA ALA A 15 -30.83 -4.91 -11.02
C ALA A 15 -30.67 -3.48 -10.46
N ASP A 16 -31.76 -2.71 -10.41
CA ASP A 16 -31.75 -1.35 -9.85
C ASP A 16 -31.47 -1.34 -8.34
N ASP A 17 -32.04 -2.26 -7.57
CA ASP A 17 -31.76 -2.38 -6.13
C ASP A 17 -30.30 -2.76 -5.85
N LYS A 18 -29.76 -3.71 -6.62
CA LYS A 18 -28.33 -4.07 -6.56
C LYS A 18 -27.41 -2.88 -6.87
N MET A 19 -27.76 -2.10 -7.89
CA MET A 19 -27.01 -0.91 -8.29
C MET A 19 -27.05 0.18 -7.20
N ASN A 20 -28.19 0.35 -6.53
CA ASN A 20 -28.34 1.30 -5.42
C ASN A 20 -27.54 0.88 -4.19
N VAL A 21 -27.53 -0.42 -3.86
CA VAL A 21 -26.69 -0.98 -2.78
C VAL A 21 -25.21 -0.79 -3.10
N LEU A 22 -24.77 -1.08 -4.33
CA LEU A 22 -23.38 -0.86 -4.77
C LEU A 22 -22.97 0.61 -4.64
N ARG A 23 -23.79 1.55 -5.12
CA ARG A 23 -23.54 3.00 -4.98
C ARG A 23 -23.43 3.41 -3.52
N HIS A 24 -24.31 2.90 -2.66
CA HIS A 24 -24.26 3.19 -1.22
C HIS A 24 -22.96 2.66 -0.58
N LEU A 25 -22.58 1.42 -0.89
CA LEU A 25 -21.36 0.80 -0.38
C LEU A 25 -20.10 1.54 -0.86
N ILE A 26 -20.02 1.87 -2.14
CA ILE A 26 -18.91 2.65 -2.71
C ILE A 26 -18.84 4.03 -2.05
N LYS A 27 -19.96 4.75 -1.92
CA LYS A 27 -19.97 6.09 -1.31
C LYS A 27 -19.53 6.04 0.16
N LYS A 28 -19.97 5.03 0.91
CA LYS A 28 -19.53 4.80 2.30
C LYS A 28 -18.03 4.50 2.37
N GLN A 29 -17.53 3.66 1.46
CA GLN A 29 -16.13 3.26 1.41
C GLN A 29 -15.22 4.42 0.98
N ILE A 30 -15.59 5.19 -0.04
CA ILE A 30 -14.90 6.41 -0.45
C ILE A 30 -14.82 7.40 0.71
N LYS A 31 -15.93 7.61 1.45
CA LYS A 31 -15.93 8.52 2.61
C LYS A 31 -15.00 8.02 3.72
N SER A 32 -14.95 6.72 3.96
CA SER A 32 -14.06 6.11 4.96
C SER A 32 -12.58 6.20 4.54
N ALA A 33 -12.29 5.78 3.30
CA ALA A 33 -10.95 5.81 2.72
C ALA A 33 -10.41 7.24 2.60
N ALA A 34 -11.25 8.20 2.22
CA ALA A 34 -10.90 9.61 2.18
C ALA A 34 -10.55 10.14 3.57
N LYS A 35 -11.30 9.76 4.63
CA LYS A 35 -10.96 10.12 6.02
C LYS A 35 -9.61 9.52 6.44
N MET A 36 -9.36 8.24 6.13
CA MET A 36 -8.09 7.58 6.44
C MET A 36 -6.91 8.21 5.69
N GLY A 37 -7.08 8.47 4.38
CA GLY A 37 -6.08 9.15 3.57
C GLY A 37 -5.78 10.57 4.06
N LEU A 38 -6.82 11.36 4.38
CA LEU A 38 -6.67 12.67 5.00
C LEU A 38 -5.93 12.60 6.32
N LEU A 39 -6.31 11.69 7.21
CA LEU A 39 -5.71 11.53 8.53
C LEU A 39 -4.23 11.17 8.39
N MET A 40 -3.91 10.21 7.53
CA MET A 40 -2.53 9.76 7.35
C MET A 40 -1.64 10.79 6.66
N SER A 41 -2.16 11.51 5.65
CA SER A 41 -1.46 12.64 5.04
C SER A 41 -1.29 13.79 6.04
N SER A 42 -2.28 14.06 6.88
CA SER A 42 -2.20 15.11 7.91
C SER A 42 -1.15 14.78 8.97
N ILE A 43 -1.09 13.53 9.44
CA ILE A 43 -0.05 13.07 10.37
C ILE A 43 1.33 13.27 9.73
N LYS A 44 1.51 12.87 8.47
CA LYS A 44 2.79 13.02 7.77
C LYS A 44 3.24 14.49 7.67
N VAL A 45 2.32 15.40 7.34
CA VAL A 45 2.57 16.84 7.31
C VAL A 45 2.88 17.37 8.70
N LEU A 46 2.15 16.95 9.74
CA LEU A 46 2.41 17.35 11.12
C LEU A 46 3.82 16.96 11.57
N PHE A 47 4.27 15.74 11.27
CA PHE A 47 5.62 15.29 11.60
C PHE A 47 6.71 16.08 10.87
N ASN A 48 6.51 16.45 9.60
CA ASN A 48 7.49 17.20 8.82
C ASN A 48 7.50 18.70 9.13
N SER A 49 6.32 19.28 9.40
CA SER A 49 6.11 20.72 9.52
C SER A 49 5.91 21.18 10.97
N PHE A 50 6.14 20.31 11.97
CA PHE A 50 6.00 20.64 13.38
C PHE A 50 6.80 21.89 13.78
N LYS A 51 8.00 22.06 13.20
CA LYS A 51 8.84 23.25 13.41
C LYS A 51 8.25 24.53 12.82
N LEU A 52 7.49 24.43 11.72
CA LEU A 52 6.87 25.57 11.04
C LEU A 52 5.58 26.04 11.72
N PHE A 53 4.87 25.14 12.40
CA PHE A 53 3.70 25.49 13.22
C PHE A 53 4.04 26.56 14.28
N ARG A 54 5.26 26.54 14.79
CA ARG A 54 5.76 27.51 15.77
C ARG A 54 5.97 28.93 15.20
N ASN A 55 6.06 29.07 13.88
CA ASN A 55 6.31 30.35 13.20
C ASN A 55 5.02 31.05 12.71
N GLY A 56 3.85 30.40 12.82
CA GLY A 56 2.55 31.01 12.50
C GLY A 56 1.58 30.07 11.78
N VAL A 57 0.28 30.21 12.09
CA VAL A 57 -0.80 29.33 11.60
C VAL A 57 -0.99 29.43 10.08
N LEU A 58 -0.85 30.62 9.49
CA LEU A 58 -0.99 30.82 8.05
C LEU A 58 0.12 30.10 7.25
N SER A 59 1.36 30.16 7.73
CA SER A 59 2.50 29.46 7.13
C SER A 59 2.37 27.94 7.24
N PHE A 60 1.73 27.46 8.31
CA PHE A 60 1.38 26.05 8.46
C PHE A 60 0.33 25.59 7.45
N ILE A 61 -0.72 26.39 7.19
CA ILE A 61 -1.78 26.03 6.23
C ILE A 61 -1.25 25.99 4.79
N THR A 62 -0.43 26.97 4.39
CA THR A 62 0.17 26.95 3.04
C THR A 62 1.11 25.76 2.88
N SER A 63 1.97 25.52 3.88
CA SER A 63 2.83 24.32 3.92
C SER A 63 2.00 23.03 3.91
N PHE A 64 0.83 23.02 4.55
CA PHE A 64 -0.04 21.84 4.58
C PHE A 64 -0.50 21.44 3.19
N PHE A 65 -0.95 22.38 2.36
CA PHE A 65 -1.36 22.11 0.99
C PHE A 65 -0.19 21.78 0.06
N GLU A 66 0.98 22.39 0.28
CA GLU A 66 2.20 22.12 -0.50
C GLU A 66 2.79 20.72 -0.21
N TYR A 67 2.78 20.29 1.05
CA TYR A 67 3.29 18.98 1.47
C TYR A 67 2.21 17.90 1.54
N PHE A 68 0.96 18.23 1.18
CA PHE A 68 -0.13 17.26 1.16
C PHE A 68 0.17 16.17 0.14
N ASP A 69 0.17 14.93 0.60
CA ASP A 69 0.54 13.81 -0.24
C ASP A 69 -0.69 13.28 -1.01
N TYR A 70 -1.01 13.95 -2.12
CA TYR A 70 -2.13 13.59 -2.99
C TYR A 70 -2.02 12.17 -3.52
N GLN A 71 -0.81 11.65 -3.73
CA GLN A 71 -0.60 10.26 -4.19
C GLN A 71 -1.09 9.25 -3.15
N LEU A 72 -0.81 9.48 -1.85
CA LEU A 72 -1.25 8.61 -0.76
C LEU A 72 -2.77 8.63 -0.65
N PHE A 73 -3.34 9.83 -0.73
CA PHE A 73 -4.78 10.04 -0.66
C PHE A 73 -5.50 9.32 -1.81
N ILE A 74 -5.03 9.51 -3.05
CA ILE A 74 -5.57 8.85 -4.24
C ILE A 74 -5.43 7.33 -4.11
N PHE A 75 -4.31 6.83 -3.62
CA PHE A 75 -4.10 5.40 -3.38
C PHE A 75 -5.15 4.80 -2.44
N PHE A 76 -5.40 5.41 -1.27
CA PHE A 76 -6.39 4.89 -0.32
C PHE A 76 -7.79 4.85 -0.91
N VAL A 77 -8.17 5.91 -1.64
CA VAL A 77 -9.48 5.99 -2.30
C VAL A 77 -9.60 4.93 -3.40
N LEU A 78 -8.59 4.79 -4.27
CA LEU A 78 -8.58 3.79 -5.34
C LEU A 78 -8.60 2.37 -4.77
N TYR A 79 -7.73 2.07 -3.81
CA TYR A 79 -7.66 0.76 -3.17
C TYR A 79 -9.02 0.35 -2.57
N GLY A 80 -9.63 1.26 -1.78
CA GLY A 80 -10.94 0.99 -1.17
C GLY A 80 -12.06 0.80 -2.22
N THR A 81 -12.02 1.57 -3.30
CA THR A 81 -13.03 1.49 -4.36
C THR A 81 -12.89 0.20 -5.18
N PHE A 82 -11.66 -0.15 -5.59
CA PHE A 82 -11.38 -1.40 -6.29
C PHE A 82 -11.73 -2.62 -5.45
N TYR A 83 -11.41 -2.61 -4.14
CA TYR A 83 -11.77 -3.70 -3.24
C TYR A 83 -13.28 -3.92 -3.19
N GLN A 84 -14.05 -2.85 -2.99
CA GLN A 84 -15.50 -2.95 -2.86
C GLN A 84 -16.17 -3.39 -4.18
N LEU A 85 -15.70 -2.84 -5.30
CA LEU A 85 -16.22 -3.15 -6.63
C LEU A 85 -15.92 -4.60 -7.01
N THR A 86 -14.69 -5.05 -6.77
CA THR A 86 -14.29 -6.45 -7.02
C THR A 86 -15.04 -7.40 -6.11
N ARG A 87 -15.17 -7.11 -4.81
CA ARG A 87 -15.93 -7.94 -3.87
C ARG A 87 -17.40 -8.04 -4.24
N PHE A 88 -18.02 -6.95 -4.69
CA PHE A 88 -19.41 -6.96 -5.15
C PHE A 88 -19.58 -7.83 -6.39
N LEU A 89 -18.72 -7.66 -7.39
CA LEU A 89 -18.73 -8.48 -8.60
C LEU A 89 -18.52 -9.97 -8.28
N LEU A 90 -17.52 -10.32 -7.47
CA LEU A 90 -17.29 -11.73 -7.12
C LEU A 90 -18.43 -12.34 -6.30
N ASN A 91 -19.05 -11.57 -5.40
CA ASN A 91 -20.22 -12.05 -4.65
C ASN A 91 -21.45 -12.23 -5.54
N GLU A 92 -21.52 -11.59 -6.71
CA GLU A 92 -22.56 -11.83 -7.70
C GLU A 92 -22.34 -13.12 -8.49
N PHE A 93 -21.07 -13.52 -8.72
CA PHE A 93 -20.73 -14.76 -9.43
C PHE A 93 -20.57 -15.98 -8.51
N HIS A 94 -20.20 -15.81 -7.25
CA HIS A 94 -19.96 -16.87 -6.26
C HIS A 94 -20.38 -16.41 -4.87
N ASN A 95 -21.16 -17.22 -4.15
CA ASN A 95 -21.62 -16.88 -2.78
C ASN A 95 -20.56 -17.09 -1.68
N GLU A 96 -19.33 -17.45 -2.05
CA GLU A 96 -18.24 -17.66 -1.09
C GLU A 96 -17.61 -16.36 -0.60
N THR A 97 -18.08 -15.89 0.55
CA THR A 97 -17.72 -14.57 1.09
C THR A 97 -16.24 -14.42 1.47
N THR A 98 -15.58 -15.50 1.90
CA THR A 98 -14.19 -15.46 2.40
C THR A 98 -13.17 -15.45 1.26
N GLN A 99 -13.32 -16.33 0.28
CA GLN A 99 -12.42 -16.40 -0.88
C GLN A 99 -12.54 -15.15 -1.76
N ASN A 100 -13.77 -14.65 -1.94
CA ASN A 100 -14.03 -13.43 -2.70
C ASN A 100 -13.40 -12.20 -2.06
N SER A 101 -13.36 -12.13 -0.73
CA SER A 101 -12.70 -11.03 0.00
C SER A 101 -11.19 -11.06 -0.18
N PHE A 102 -10.59 -12.25 -0.27
CA PHE A 102 -9.16 -12.41 -0.55
C PHE A 102 -8.82 -12.00 -1.99
N LEU A 103 -9.57 -12.49 -2.97
CA LEU A 103 -9.40 -12.13 -4.39
C LEU A 103 -9.61 -10.63 -4.64
N ALA A 104 -10.63 -10.03 -4.01
CA ALA A 104 -10.84 -8.59 -4.06
C ALA A 104 -9.67 -7.80 -3.45
N GLY A 105 -9.05 -8.32 -2.40
CA GLY A 105 -7.82 -7.76 -1.82
C GLY A 105 -6.64 -7.81 -2.79
N LEU A 106 -6.46 -8.92 -3.50
CA LEU A 106 -5.39 -9.08 -4.51
C LEU A 106 -5.57 -8.11 -5.69
N VAL A 107 -6.79 -8.02 -6.22
CA VAL A 107 -7.11 -7.10 -7.32
C VAL A 107 -6.99 -5.64 -6.88
N ALA A 108 -7.48 -5.28 -5.69
CA ALA A 108 -7.30 -3.94 -5.14
C ALA A 108 -5.82 -3.60 -4.91
N GLY A 109 -5.00 -4.61 -4.60
CA GLY A 109 -3.55 -4.49 -4.48
C GLY A 109 -2.88 -4.01 -5.78
N THR A 110 -3.48 -4.22 -6.95
CA THR A 110 -2.93 -3.70 -8.22
C THR A 110 -2.91 -2.16 -8.26
N ALA A 111 -3.79 -1.49 -7.51
CA ALA A 111 -3.75 -0.03 -7.36
C ALA A 111 -2.43 0.47 -6.74
N TYR A 112 -1.65 -0.41 -6.10
CA TYR A 112 -0.33 -0.10 -5.58
C TYR A 112 0.69 0.23 -6.66
N TYR A 113 0.57 -0.37 -7.86
CA TYR A 113 1.44 -0.02 -8.99
C TYR A 113 1.34 1.45 -9.39
N LEU A 114 0.19 2.08 -9.15
CA LEU A 114 -0.05 3.49 -9.45
C LEU A 114 0.54 4.44 -8.39
N SER A 115 0.96 3.95 -7.23
CA SER A 115 1.52 4.77 -6.14
C SER A 115 2.74 4.10 -5.46
N PRO A 116 3.85 3.90 -6.18
CA PRO A 116 4.95 3.03 -5.75
C PRO A 116 5.88 3.60 -4.67
N ARG A 117 5.47 4.64 -3.91
CA ARG A 117 6.38 5.42 -3.06
C ARG A 117 6.20 5.25 -1.54
N TYR A 118 5.41 4.28 -1.08
CA TYR A 118 5.11 4.13 0.35
C TYR A 118 5.74 2.90 1.01
N TYR A 119 6.88 3.13 1.67
CA TYR A 119 7.61 2.14 2.47
C TYR A 119 6.78 1.48 3.58
N VAL A 120 5.75 2.17 4.09
CA VAL A 120 4.84 1.63 5.11
C VAL A 120 4.10 0.38 4.59
N PHE A 121 3.81 0.33 3.29
CA PHE A 121 3.19 -0.84 2.67
C PHE A 121 4.17 -2.00 2.48
N ALA A 122 5.44 -1.72 2.16
CA ALA A 122 6.47 -2.75 2.13
C ALA A 122 6.61 -3.42 3.50
N TYR A 123 6.60 -2.63 4.58
CA TYR A 123 6.62 -3.17 5.95
C TYR A 123 5.39 -4.02 6.24
N ALA A 124 4.17 -3.49 6.03
CA ALA A 124 2.94 -4.24 6.22
C ALA A 124 2.91 -5.55 5.41
N PHE A 125 3.41 -5.51 4.17
CA PHE A 125 3.51 -6.69 3.30
C PHE A 125 4.49 -7.72 3.85
N THR A 126 5.69 -7.30 4.31
CA THR A 126 6.63 -8.23 4.95
C THR A 126 6.07 -8.86 6.22
N THR A 127 5.33 -8.10 7.04
CA THR A 127 4.66 -8.63 8.23
C THR A 127 3.57 -9.65 7.89
N VAL A 128 2.79 -9.41 6.83
CA VAL A 128 1.78 -10.37 6.36
C VAL A 128 2.45 -11.66 5.87
N ILE A 129 3.58 -11.56 5.14
CA ILE A 129 4.35 -12.74 4.72
C ILE A 129 4.85 -13.52 5.93
N GLU A 130 5.41 -12.85 6.93
CA GLU A 130 5.88 -13.50 8.16
C GLU A 130 4.72 -14.21 8.89
N LEU A 131 3.56 -13.55 9.01
CA LEU A 131 2.38 -14.13 9.65
C LEU A 131 1.82 -15.32 8.85
N LEU A 132 1.80 -15.25 7.52
CA LEU A 132 1.42 -16.37 6.65
C LEU A 132 2.41 -17.53 6.77
N ASN A 133 3.71 -17.24 6.86
CA ASN A 133 4.74 -18.24 7.07
C ASN A 133 4.56 -18.94 8.42
N ASP A 134 4.28 -18.19 9.48
CA ASP A 134 3.99 -18.74 10.80
C ASP A 134 2.74 -19.63 10.78
N LEU A 135 1.66 -19.19 10.14
CA LEU A 135 0.44 -20.01 9.96
C LEU A 135 0.72 -21.29 9.16
N CYS A 136 1.56 -21.21 8.13
CA CYS A 136 1.96 -22.38 7.34
C CYS A 136 2.79 -23.36 8.18
N LEU A 137 3.76 -22.84 8.95
CA LEU A 137 4.58 -23.62 9.88
C LEU A 137 3.72 -24.28 10.97
N SER A 138 2.67 -23.61 11.47
CA SER A 138 1.74 -24.19 12.44
C SER A 138 0.95 -25.39 11.88
N ARG A 139 0.75 -25.46 10.56
CA ARG A 139 0.02 -26.56 9.89
C ARG A 139 0.93 -27.71 9.42
N MET A 140 2.25 -27.53 9.40
CA MET A 140 3.21 -28.58 9.03
C MET A 140 3.53 -29.53 10.19
N ASP A 141 3.72 -30.81 9.87
CA ASP A 141 4.17 -31.84 10.82
C ASP A 141 5.47 -31.45 11.53
N GLN A 142 5.50 -31.71 12.84
CA GLN A 142 6.58 -31.31 13.75
C GLN A 142 7.95 -31.91 13.39
N SER A 143 8.01 -33.05 12.67
CA SER A 143 9.26 -33.75 12.35
C SER A 143 9.91 -33.33 11.03
N SER A 144 9.27 -32.45 10.24
CA SER A 144 9.77 -32.11 8.91
C SER A 144 11.03 -31.22 8.99
N LYS A 145 12.12 -31.67 8.34
CA LYS A 145 13.36 -30.87 8.18
C LYS A 145 13.08 -29.52 7.49
N LEU A 146 12.08 -29.47 6.63
CA LEU A 146 11.60 -28.24 5.97
C LEU A 146 11.06 -27.22 6.97
N LYS A 147 10.29 -27.63 7.99
CA LYS A 147 9.79 -26.72 9.03
C LYS A 147 10.93 -26.11 9.85
N GLN A 148 11.98 -26.88 10.16
CA GLN A 148 13.16 -26.36 10.86
C GLN A 148 13.93 -25.37 10.00
N PHE A 149 14.08 -25.64 8.70
CA PHE A 149 14.75 -24.73 7.77
C PHE A 149 13.99 -23.41 7.61
N VAL A 150 12.68 -23.47 7.35
CA VAL A 150 11.84 -22.29 7.13
C VAL A 150 11.64 -21.47 8.40
N LYS A 151 11.62 -22.09 9.59
CA LYS A 151 11.57 -21.37 10.88
C LYS A 151 12.81 -20.50 11.13
N ASN A 152 13.97 -20.91 10.62
CA ASN A 152 15.21 -20.14 10.78
C ASN A 152 15.30 -18.95 9.82
N ILE A 153 14.39 -18.87 8.84
CA ILE A 153 14.35 -17.78 7.87
C ILE A 153 13.45 -16.66 8.40
N SER A 154 14.07 -15.55 8.81
CA SER A 154 13.35 -14.29 8.97
C SER A 154 13.24 -13.61 7.61
N TRP A 155 12.03 -13.60 7.04
CA TRP A 155 11.73 -12.95 5.77
C TRP A 155 12.04 -11.46 5.81
N PHE A 156 11.85 -10.79 6.95
CA PHE A 156 12.28 -9.41 7.16
C PHE A 156 13.80 -9.23 7.01
N LYS A 157 14.62 -10.14 7.58
CA LYS A 157 16.08 -10.07 7.41
C LYS A 157 16.48 -10.24 5.96
N ILE A 158 15.90 -11.19 5.24
CA ILE A 158 16.16 -11.38 3.80
C ILE A 158 15.81 -10.10 3.03
N PHE A 159 14.63 -9.54 3.29
CA PHE A 159 14.20 -8.30 2.65
C PHE A 159 15.18 -7.16 2.90
N ILE A 160 15.66 -6.99 4.14
CA ILE A 160 16.68 -5.98 4.48
C ILE A 160 17.99 -6.24 3.73
N TYR A 161 18.48 -7.48 3.73
CA TYR A 161 19.75 -7.83 3.08
C TYR A 161 19.73 -7.62 1.57
N ILE A 162 18.57 -7.78 0.93
CA ILE A 162 18.40 -7.48 -0.50
C ILE A 162 18.22 -5.97 -0.72
N SER A 163 17.47 -5.31 0.15
CA SER A 163 17.09 -3.90 -0.02
C SER A 163 18.27 -2.94 0.18
N ILE A 164 19.12 -3.16 1.19
CA ILE A 164 20.24 -2.24 1.50
C ILE A 164 21.23 -2.13 0.32
N PRO A 165 21.75 -3.23 -0.26
CA PRO A 165 22.63 -3.15 -1.43
C PRO A 165 21.95 -2.52 -2.64
N THR A 166 20.66 -2.83 -2.86
CA THR A 166 19.87 -2.27 -3.96
C THR A 166 19.75 -0.75 -3.82
N PHE A 167 19.43 -0.24 -2.62
CA PHE A 167 19.37 1.20 -2.38
C PHE A 167 20.74 1.87 -2.45
N GLY A 168 21.81 1.20 -1.99
CA GLY A 168 23.19 1.68 -2.16
C GLY A 168 23.56 1.81 -3.63
N HIS A 169 23.19 0.83 -4.46
CA HIS A 169 23.36 0.87 -5.91
C HIS A 169 22.56 2.04 -6.52
N TRP A 170 21.29 2.20 -6.15
CA TRP A 170 20.49 3.34 -6.62
C TRP A 170 21.08 4.68 -6.19
N LYS A 171 21.57 4.81 -4.95
CA LYS A 171 22.19 6.04 -4.45
C LYS A 171 23.38 6.48 -5.31
N ILE A 172 24.21 5.55 -5.77
CA ILE A 172 25.41 5.84 -6.57
C ILE A 172 25.03 6.09 -8.03
N PHE A 173 24.31 5.14 -8.65
CA PHE A 173 24.10 5.09 -10.10
C PHE A 173 22.83 5.80 -10.58
N LYS A 174 21.76 5.83 -9.76
CA LYS A 174 20.45 6.40 -10.11
C LYS A 174 19.83 7.18 -8.93
N PRO A 175 20.49 8.25 -8.45
CA PRO A 175 20.10 8.93 -7.22
C PRO A 175 18.67 9.49 -7.25
N TRP A 176 18.13 9.79 -8.44
CA TRP A 176 16.74 10.27 -8.60
C TRP A 176 15.67 9.21 -8.28
N MET A 177 16.04 7.92 -8.27
CA MET A 177 15.14 6.82 -7.88
C MET A 177 15.12 6.60 -6.37
N LEU A 178 16.11 7.13 -5.65
CA LEU A 178 16.20 6.96 -4.21
C LEU A 178 15.29 7.97 -3.49
N PRO A 179 14.47 7.52 -2.52
CA PRO A 179 13.68 8.45 -1.70
C PRO A 179 14.58 9.31 -0.83
N LYS A 180 14.15 10.55 -0.63
CA LYS A 180 14.84 11.54 0.22
C LYS A 180 15.12 11.05 1.65
N ILE A 181 14.27 10.19 2.21
CA ILE A 181 14.50 9.64 3.57
C ILE A 181 15.68 8.66 3.54
N MET A 182 15.69 7.71 2.60
CA MET A 182 16.80 6.77 2.45
C MET A 182 18.08 7.50 2.09
N ASP A 183 18.00 8.54 1.26
CA ASP A 183 19.13 9.42 0.96
C ASP A 183 19.80 9.98 2.22
N ARG A 184 19.00 10.57 3.12
CA ARG A 184 19.49 11.08 4.42
C ARG A 184 20.05 9.97 5.30
N VAL A 185 19.40 8.82 5.36
CA VAL A 185 19.87 7.68 6.17
C VAL A 185 21.22 7.20 5.67
N PHE A 186 21.38 7.00 4.36
CA PHE A 186 22.66 6.60 3.77
C PHE A 186 23.74 7.66 3.97
N ASN A 187 23.42 8.94 3.85
CA ASN A 187 24.38 10.02 4.11
C ASN A 187 24.81 10.05 5.58
N ASN A 188 23.87 9.89 6.52
CA ASN A 188 24.17 9.84 7.95
C ASN A 188 25.00 8.61 8.32
N ILE A 189 24.68 7.42 7.80
CA ILE A 189 25.42 6.18 8.09
C ILE A 189 26.82 6.21 7.46
N SER A 190 26.93 6.77 6.25
CA SER A 190 28.19 6.78 5.50
C SER A 190 29.05 8.03 5.75
N ASN A 191 28.64 8.94 6.63
CA ASN A 191 29.26 10.26 6.80
C ASN A 191 29.49 10.96 5.45
N ASP A 192 28.42 11.09 4.67
CA ASP A 192 28.38 11.69 3.32
C ASP A 192 29.23 11.03 2.23
N ARG A 193 29.96 9.93 2.53
CA ARG A 193 30.82 9.24 1.55
C ARG A 193 30.05 8.72 0.34
N MET A 194 28.82 8.22 0.53
CA MET A 194 28.00 7.77 -0.61
C MET A 194 27.55 8.92 -1.52
N SER A 195 27.29 10.11 -0.97
CA SER A 195 26.99 11.29 -1.79
C SER A 195 28.20 11.74 -2.59
N LEU A 196 29.39 11.65 -2.01
CA LEU A 196 30.64 11.93 -2.70
C LEU A 196 30.91 10.91 -3.83
N GLY A 197 30.65 9.63 -3.58
CA GLY A 197 30.71 8.57 -4.59
C GLY A 197 29.76 8.80 -5.77
N SER A 198 28.50 9.17 -5.50
CA SER A 198 27.54 9.50 -6.56
C SER A 198 27.99 10.69 -7.42
N ARG A 199 28.55 11.75 -6.79
CA ARG A 199 29.09 12.91 -7.51
C ARG A 199 30.30 12.55 -8.37
N ASN A 200 31.23 11.73 -7.84
CA ASN A 200 32.40 11.27 -8.59
C ASN A 200 32.00 10.38 -9.76
N TYR A 201 30.98 9.55 -9.60
CA TYR A 201 30.43 8.75 -10.69
C TYR A 201 29.79 9.64 -11.78
N ALA A 202 29.02 10.66 -11.38
CA ALA A 202 28.46 11.63 -12.33
C ALA A 202 29.56 12.39 -13.09
N LYS A 203 30.62 12.83 -12.39
CA LYS A 203 31.82 13.45 -12.98
C LYS A 203 32.50 12.54 -14.00
N PHE A 204 32.70 11.27 -13.64
CA PHE A 204 33.26 10.25 -14.53
C PHE A 204 32.42 10.07 -15.82
N ILE A 205 31.09 9.99 -15.70
CA ILE A 205 30.21 9.89 -16.88
C ILE A 205 30.28 11.16 -17.75
N LEU A 206 30.34 12.34 -17.12
CA LEU A 206 30.36 13.63 -17.82
C LEU A 206 31.75 13.99 -18.36
N GLY A 207 32.79 13.24 -18.01
CA GLY A 207 34.18 13.50 -18.45
C GLY A 207 34.82 14.73 -17.81
N ILE A 208 34.40 15.11 -16.60
CA ILE A 208 34.86 16.30 -15.85
C ILE A 208 35.53 15.89 -14.54
#